data_AF-Q2CK62-F1
#
_entry.id   AF-Q2CK62-F1
#
_cell.length_a   1.000
_cell.length_b   1.000
_cell.length_c   1.000
_cell.angle_alpha   90.00
_cell.angle_beta   90.00
_cell.angle_gamma   90.00
#
_symmetry.space_group_name_H-M   'P 1'
#
loop_
_entity.id
_entity.type
_entity.pdbx_description
1 polymer ?
#
loop_
_entity_poly.entity_id
_entity_poly.type
_entity_poly.pdbx_seq_one_letter_code
_entity_poly.pdbx_strand_id
1 'polypeptide(L)'
;MTWPVVLFLGLQGVVFLYWAALAFRTLFALRRRAVARTGRQFFGPVGFVNVTSEWLRDPATAEDRRWLAGASALLAALTTISALL
;
A
#
# COMPACT_ATOMS: atom_id res chain seq x y z
N MET A 1 30.75 -2.71 -4.73
CA MET A 1 29.46 -3.03 -5.38
C MET A 1 29.71 -3.45 -6.82
N THR A 2 29.16 -4.59 -7.23
CA THR A 2 29.10 -4.94 -8.65
C THR A 2 27.92 -4.21 -9.30
N TRP A 3 28.05 -3.78 -10.56
CA TRP A 3 26.99 -3.10 -11.32
C TRP A 3 25.59 -3.77 -11.25
N PRO A 4 25.48 -5.12 -11.25
CA PRO A 4 24.19 -5.79 -11.11
C PRO A 4 23.45 -5.49 -9.80
N VAL A 5 24.17 -5.33 -8.69
CA VAL A 5 23.58 -5.02 -7.38
C VAL A 5 22.98 -3.62 -7.38
N VAL A 6 23.64 -2.65 -8.01
CA VAL A 6 23.13 -1.27 -8.12
C VAL A 6 21.85 -1.23 -8.96
N LEU A 7 21.81 -1.98 -10.07
CA LEU A 7 20.61 -2.08 -10.91
C LEU A 7 19.45 -2.74 -10.15
N PHE A 8 19.73 -3.79 -9.37
CA PHE A 8 18.72 -4.46 -8.54
C PHE A 8 18.14 -3.53 -7.48
N LEU A 9 18.99 -2.80 -6.75
CA LEU A 9 18.55 -1.82 -5.75
C LEU A 9 17.77 -0.67 -6.39
N GLY A 10 18.17 -0.23 -7.58
CA GLY A 10 17.43 0.75 -8.37
C GLY A 10 16.02 0.27 -8.71
N LEU A 11 15.88 -0.97 -9.19
CA LEU A 11 14.59 -1.59 -9.48
C LEU A 11 13.73 -1.71 -8.21
N GLN A 12 14.31 -2.16 -7.10
CA GLN A 12 13.63 -2.24 -5.82
C GLN A 12 13.13 -0.87 -5.35
N GLY A 13 13.92 0.19 -5.55
CA GLY A 13 13.50 1.57 -5.27
C GLY A 13 12.30 2.01 -6.10
N VAL A 14 12.28 1.70 -7.40
CA VAL A 14 11.13 2.00 -8.28
C VAL A 14 9.88 1.25 -7.85
N VAL A 15 10.00 -0.04 -7.53
CA VAL A 15 8.89 -0.86 -7.03
C VAL A 15 8.37 -0.31 -5.69
N PHE A 16 9.27 0.11 -4.80
CA PHE A 16 8.91 0.75 -3.54
C PHE A 16 8.13 2.05 -3.76
N LEU A 17 8.56 2.91 -4.68
CA LEU A 17 7.84 4.16 -4.99
C LEU A 17 6.45 3.88 -5.55
N TYR A 18 6.33 2.90 -6.45
CA TYR A 18 5.04 2.48 -6.99
C TYR A 18 4.11 1.95 -5.90
N TRP A 19 4.62 1.08 -5.03
CA TRP A 19 3.89 0.58 -3.86
C TRP A 19 3.47 1.72 -2.92
N ALA A 20 4.37 2.66 -2.62
CA ALA A 20 4.10 3.80 -1.76
C ALA A 20 2.99 4.67 -2.33
N ALA A 21 3.02 4.96 -3.64
CA ALA A 21 1.96 5.71 -4.30
C ALA A 21 0.58 5.04 -4.16
N LEU A 22 0.52 3.71 -4.35
CA LEU A 22 -0.71 2.94 -4.15
C LEU A 22 -1.16 2.95 -2.68
N ALA A 23 -0.23 2.81 -1.75
CA ALA A 23 -0.52 2.83 -0.31
C ALA A 23 -1.08 4.20 0.12
N PHE A 24 -0.44 5.29 -0.27
CA PHE A 24 -0.91 6.65 0.01
C PHE A 24 -2.26 6.93 -0.65
N ARG A 25 -2.45 6.54 -1.92
CA ARG A 25 -3.76 6.65 -2.60
C ARG A 25 -4.86 5.92 -1.81
N THR A 26 -4.57 4.73 -1.32
CA THR A 26 -5.51 3.93 -0.52
C THR A 26 -5.81 4.60 0.82
N LEU A 27 -4.80 5.10 1.53
CA LEU A 27 -4.96 5.84 2.78
C LEU A 27 -5.79 7.11 2.60
N PHE A 28 -5.54 7.89 1.55
CA PHE A 28 -6.32 9.09 1.25
C PHE A 28 -7.76 8.74 0.85
N ALA A 29 -7.98 7.65 0.12
CA ALA A 29 -9.32 7.17 -0.21
C ALA A 29 -10.10 6.75 1.04
N LEU A 30 -9.45 6.02 1.97
CA LEU A 30 -10.03 5.65 3.27
C LEU A 30 -10.36 6.87 4.11
N ARG A 31 -9.44 7.85 4.19
CA ARG A 31 -9.67 9.13 4.89
C ARG A 31 -10.87 9.87 4.31
N ARG A 32 -10.98 9.99 2.99
CA ARG A 32 -12.12 10.63 2.32
C ARG A 32 -13.44 9.92 2.64
N ARG A 33 -13.46 8.59 2.60
CA ARG A 33 -14.65 7.79 2.98
C ARG A 33 -15.06 8.00 4.44
N ALA A 34 -14.08 8.06 5.33
CA ALA A 34 -14.34 8.29 6.75
C ALA A 34 -14.91 9.70 6.98
N VAL A 35 -14.33 10.74 6.37
CA VAL A 35 -14.83 12.13 6.47
C VAL A 35 -16.25 12.25 5.94
N ALA A 36 -16.52 11.64 4.78
CA ALA A 36 -17.87 11.65 4.20
C ALA A 36 -18.92 11.00 5.12
N ARG A 37 -18.55 10.02 5.95
CA ARG A 37 -19.48 9.31 6.83
C ARG A 37 -19.62 9.88 8.22
N THR A 38 -18.54 10.38 8.82
CA THR A 38 -18.57 10.80 10.23
C THR A 38 -18.49 12.33 10.40
N GLY A 39 -18.19 13.09 9.34
CA GLY A 39 -18.06 14.56 9.37
C GLY A 39 -16.88 15.08 10.20
N ARG A 40 -16.21 14.22 10.95
CA ARG A 40 -15.01 14.54 11.75
C ARG A 40 -13.76 14.39 10.89
N GLN A 41 -12.69 15.12 11.20
CA GLN A 41 -11.42 14.99 10.48
C GLN A 41 -10.50 13.93 11.12
N PHE A 42 -10.75 13.62 12.39
CA PHE A 42 -10.07 12.60 13.17
C PHE A 42 -11.10 11.62 13.70
N PHE A 43 -11.04 10.39 13.21
CA PHE A 43 -11.79 9.25 13.74
C PHE A 43 -10.79 8.47 14.59
N GLY A 44 -11.18 8.11 15.81
CA GLY A 44 -10.32 7.32 16.69
C GLY A 44 -9.88 6.00 16.02
N PRO A 45 -8.88 5.30 16.60
CA PRO A 45 -8.34 4.07 16.03
C PRO A 45 -9.41 3.01 15.69
N VAL A 46 -10.47 2.91 16.49
CA VAL A 46 -11.62 2.02 16.24
C VAL A 46 -12.38 2.41 14.96
N GLY A 47 -12.59 3.71 14.72
CA GLY A 47 -13.23 4.20 13.51
C GLY A 47 -12.41 3.92 12.24
N PHE A 48 -11.09 4.02 12.34
CA PHE A 48 -10.18 3.66 11.25
C PHE A 48 -10.27 2.17 10.90
N VAL A 49 -10.29 1.29 11.91
CA VAL A 49 -10.41 -0.17 11.71
C VAL A 49 -11.74 -0.52 11.05
N ASN A 50 -12.86 0.08 11.49
CA ASN A 50 -14.17 -0.16 10.89
C ASN A 50 -14.22 0.25 9.41
N VAL A 51 -13.74 1.45 9.08
CA VAL A 51 -13.71 1.92 7.68
C VAL A 51 -12.80 1.05 6.81
N THR A 52 -11.68 0.59 7.36
CA THR A 52 -10.76 -0.31 6.66
C THR A 52 -11.38 -1.69 6.45
N SER A 53 -12.09 -2.22 7.45
CA SER A 53 -12.82 -3.50 7.38
C SER A 53 -13.94 -3.48 6.35
N GLU A 54 -14.66 -2.37 6.23
CA GLU A 54 -15.68 -2.18 5.20
C GLU A 54 -15.04 -2.04 3.81
N TRP A 55 -13.95 -1.29 3.67
CA TRP A 55 -13.20 -1.21 2.42
C TRP A 55 -12.67 -2.59 1.98
N LEU A 56 -12.23 -3.42 2.93
CA LEU A 56 -11.84 -4.81 2.67
C LEU A 56 -13.00 -5.70 2.19
N ARG A 57 -14.25 -5.32 2.46
CA ARG A 57 -15.44 -6.06 2.00
C ARG A 57 -16.06 -5.46 0.74
N ASP A 58 -15.69 -4.25 0.35
CA ASP A 58 -16.25 -3.55 -0.82
C ASP A 58 -15.69 -4.12 -2.14
N PRO A 59 -16.50 -4.83 -2.95
CA PRO A 59 -16.06 -5.43 -4.20
C PRO A 59 -15.66 -4.38 -5.26
N ALA A 60 -16.17 -3.14 -5.18
CA ALA A 60 -15.81 -2.07 -6.10
C ALA A 60 -14.34 -1.62 -5.96
N THR A 61 -13.67 -2.00 -4.87
CA THR A 61 -12.25 -1.70 -4.63
C THR A 61 -11.33 -2.91 -4.74
N ALA A 62 -11.85 -4.04 -5.23
CA ALA A 62 -11.10 -5.29 -5.34
C ALA A 62 -9.88 -5.15 -6.28
N GLU A 63 -9.98 -4.33 -7.33
CA GLU A 63 -8.88 -4.09 -8.26
C GLU A 63 -7.73 -3.30 -7.62
N ASP A 64 -8.03 -2.15 -7.01
CA ASP A 64 -7.04 -1.34 -6.27
C ASP A 64 -6.34 -2.17 -5.18
N ARG A 65 -7.10 -3.04 -4.50
CA ARG A 65 -6.54 -4.00 -3.52
C ARG A 65 -5.60 -5.01 -4.14
N ARG A 66 -5.92 -5.57 -5.31
CA ARG A 66 -5.06 -6.54 -6.00
C ARG A 66 -3.74 -5.90 -6.41
N TRP A 67 -3.77 -4.67 -6.93
CA TRP A 67 -2.55 -3.93 -7.24
C TRP A 67 -1.70 -3.66 -6.01
N LEU A 68 -2.31 -3.19 -4.92
CA LEU A 68 -1.60 -2.96 -3.67
C LEU A 68 -1.03 -4.26 -3.08
N ALA A 69 -1.79 -5.35 -3.08
CA ALA A 69 -1.36 -6.66 -2.58
C ALA A 69 -0.23 -7.24 -3.45
N GLY A 70 -0.35 -7.16 -4.77
CA GLY A 70 0.68 -7.58 -5.71
C GLY A 70 1.97 -6.79 -5.54
N ALA A 71 1.88 -5.46 -5.43
CA ALA A 71 3.03 -4.60 -5.16
C ALA A 71 3.67 -4.90 -3.80
N SER A 72 2.86 -5.18 -2.77
CA SER A 72 3.34 -5.56 -1.44
C SER A 72 4.09 -6.90 -1.46
N ALA A 73 3.53 -7.90 -2.16
CA ALA A 73 4.15 -9.21 -2.30
C ALA A 73 5.46 -9.13 -3.10
N LEU A 74 5.48 -8.36 -4.19
CA LEU A 74 6.69 -8.13 -4.98
C LEU A 74 7.76 -7.42 -4.16
N LEU A 75 7.41 -6.37 -3.42
CA LEU A 75 8.34 -5.65 -2.58
C LEU A 75 8.89 -6.54 -1.45
N ALA A 76 8.05 -7.38 -0.84
CA ALA A 76 8.49 -8.35 0.17
C ALA A 76 9.49 -9.34 -0.43
N ALA A 77 9.20 -9.91 -1.61
CA ALA A 77 10.10 -10.82 -2.30
C ALA A 77 11.45 -10.15 -2.64
N LEU A 78 11.44 -8.93 -3.18
CA LEU A 78 12.65 -8.17 -3.49
C LEU A 78 13.46 -7.87 -2.22
N THR A 79 12.80 -7.53 -1.12
CA THR A 79 13.47 -7.25 0.15
C THR A 79 14.10 -8.52 0.74
N THR A 80 13.42 -9.67 0.66
CA THR A 80 13.98 -10.95 1.08
C THR A 80 15.19 -11.34 0.22
N ILE A 81 15.11 -11.17 -1.10
CA ILE A 81 16.22 -11.44 -2.02
C ILE A 81 17.40 -10.50 -1.71
N SER A 82 17.14 -9.21 -1.47
CA SER A 82 18.16 -8.24 -1.09
C SER A 82 18.85 -8.58 0.23
N ALA A 83 18.13 -9.19 1.19
CA ALA A 83 18.68 -9.56 2.48
C ALA A 83 19.60 -10.80 2.41
N LEU A 84 19.49 -11.59 1.34
CA LEU A 84 20.27 -12.81 1.08
C LEU A 84 21.45 -12.57 0.12
N LEU A 85 21.56 -11.35 -0.43
CA LEU A 85 22.58 -10.91 -1.39
C LEU A 85 23.75 -10.21 -0.67
#